data_AF-A0A358XQN0-F1
#
_entry.id   AF-A0A358XQN0-F1
#
_cell.length_a   1.000
_cell.length_b   1.000
_cell.length_c   1.000
_cell.angle_alpha   90.00
_cell.angle_beta   90.00
_cell.angle_gamma   90.00
#
_symmetry.space_group_name_H-M   'P 1'
#
loop_
_entity.id
_entity.type
_entity.pdbx_description
1 polymer ?
#
loop_
_entity_poly.entity_id
_entity_poly.type
_entity_poly.pdbx_seq_one_letter_code
_entity_poly.pdbx_strand_id
1 'polypeptide(L)' 'MQKEIEIAILPERIEDDQYILQQGINALKVQPQQVKGYKIRKRSIDARSKQVVYRARVIYYIDELPVPEIYENNFKSVK' A
#
# COMPACT_ATOMS: atom_id res chain seq x y z
N MET A 1 6.80 3.41 13.92
CA MET A 1 5.51 4.13 13.85
C MET A 1 4.83 3.87 12.49
N GLN A 2 3.51 3.71 12.49
CA GLN A 2 2.74 3.43 11.27
C GLN A 2 2.00 4.67 10.81
N LYS A 3 2.08 4.99 9.52
CA LYS A 3 1.32 6.10 8.92
C LYS A 3 0.50 5.60 7.74
N GLU A 4 -0.81 5.79 7.81
CA GLU A 4 -1.74 5.50 6.72
C GLU A 4 -1.97 6.76 5.88
N ILE A 5 -1.75 6.65 4.57
CA ILE A 5 -2.10 7.69 3.60
C ILE A 5 -2.79 7.09 2.40
N GLU A 6 -3.53 7.94 1.67
CA GLU A 6 -4.15 7.57 0.41
C GLU A 6 -3.32 8.11 -0.75
N ILE A 7 -2.99 7.23 -1.70
CA ILE A 7 -2.24 7.59 -2.91
C ILE A 7 -3.01 7.18 -4.16
N ALA A 8 -2.93 8.02 -5.19
CA ALA A 8 -3.45 7.70 -6.52
C ALA A 8 -2.32 7.07 -7.34
N ILE A 9 -2.54 5.87 -7.88
CA ILE A 9 -1.53 5.09 -8.60
C ILE A 9 -2.10 4.72 -9.97
N LEU A 10 -1.31 4.89 -11.02
CA LEU A 10 -1.69 4.43 -12.35
C LEU A 10 -1.71 2.90 -12.41
N PRO A 11 -2.62 2.28 -13.19
CA PRO A 11 -2.67 0.82 -13.33
C PRO A 11 -1.32 0.18 -13.70
N GLU A 12 -0.52 0.86 -14.51
CA GLU A 12 0.82 0.41 -14.92
C GLU A 12 1.88 0.47 -13.81
N ARG A 13 1.61 1.17 -12.69
CA ARG A 13 2.53 1.36 -11.55
C ARG A 13 2.06 0.66 -10.27
N ILE A 14 0.91 -0.01 -10.27
CA ILE A 14 0.34 -0.61 -9.05
C ILE A 14 1.16 -1.81 -8.55
N GLU A 15 1.95 -2.43 -9.42
CA GLU A 15 2.85 -3.54 -9.12
C GLU A 15 4.31 -3.06 -8.94
N ASP A 16 4.57 -1.75 -9.05
CA ASP A 16 5.90 -1.16 -8.90
C ASP A 16 6.13 -0.78 -7.43
N ASP A 17 6.72 -1.70 -6.67
CA ASP A 17 7.05 -1.52 -5.26
C ASP A 17 7.88 -0.26 -5.00
N GLN A 18 8.85 0.03 -5.88
CA GLN A 18 9.72 1.20 -5.76
C GLN A 18 8.91 2.48 -5.92
N TYR A 19 8.00 2.53 -6.89
CA TYR A 19 7.13 3.68 -7.10
C TYR A 19 6.26 3.94 -5.87
N ILE A 20 5.62 2.91 -5.32
CA ILE A 20 4.76 3.04 -4.14
C ILE A 20 5.56 3.52 -2.94
N LEU A 21 6.74 2.93 -2.70
CA LEU A 21 7.64 3.37 -1.62
C LEU A 21 8.01 4.85 -1.75
N GLN A 22 8.40 5.30 -2.96
CA GLN A 22 8.76 6.68 -3.24
C GLN A 22 7.59 7.65 -3.04
N GLN A 23 6.38 7.28 -3.44
CA GLN A 23 5.17 8.07 -3.16
C GLN A 23 4.98 8.28 -1.66
N GLY A 24 5.18 7.24 -0.85
CA GLY A 24 5.14 7.33 0.61
C GLY A 24 6.19 8.24 1.20
N ILE A 25 7.46 8.07 0.78
CA ILE A 25 8.59 8.89 1.24
C ILE A 25 8.32 10.38 0.98
N ASN A 26 7.89 10.71 -0.23
CA ASN A 26 7.62 12.09 -0.64
C ASN A 26 6.41 12.68 0.10
N ALA A 27 5.32 11.92 0.23
CA ALA A 27 4.10 12.38 0.89
C ALA A 27 4.30 12.57 2.40
N LEU A 28 5.07 11.69 3.04
CA LEU A 28 5.32 11.71 4.49
C LEU A 28 6.52 12.57 4.89
N LYS A 29 7.30 13.05 3.91
CA LYS A 29 8.52 13.86 4.11
C LYS A 29 9.51 13.19 5.06
N VAL A 30 9.72 11.89 4.88
CA VAL A 30 10.65 11.08 5.67
C VAL A 30 11.87 10.69 4.83
N GLN A 31 12.94 10.26 5.47
CA GLN A 31 14.10 9.75 4.75
C GLN A 31 13.83 8.32 4.25
N PRO A 32 14.34 7.93 3.06
CA PRO A 32 14.17 6.58 2.53
C PRO A 32 14.60 5.48 3.50
N GLN A 33 15.65 5.71 4.29
CA GLN A 33 16.17 4.74 5.26
C GLN A 33 15.22 4.49 6.45
N GLN A 34 14.31 5.43 6.73
CA GLN A 34 13.36 5.31 7.83
C GLN A 34 12.18 4.43 7.43
N VAL A 35 11.79 4.41 6.16
CA VAL A 35 10.69 3.55 5.70
C VAL A 35 11.20 2.13 5.55
N LYS A 36 10.85 1.25 6.49
CA LYS A 36 11.28 -0.16 6.49
C LYS A 36 10.34 -1.08 5.73
N GLY A 37 9.19 -0.57 5.29
CA GLY A 37 8.24 -1.31 4.48
C GLY A 37 6.94 -0.53 4.28
N TYR A 38 6.07 -1.10 3.47
CA TYR A 38 4.72 -0.59 3.26
C TYR A 38 3.73 -1.75 3.15
N LYS A 39 2.45 -1.46 3.34
CA LYS A 39 1.36 -2.41 3.17
C LYS A 39 0.15 -1.72 2.58
N ILE A 40 -0.35 -2.24 1.47
CA ILE A 40 -1.61 -1.78 0.88
C ILE A 40 -2.76 -2.35 1.72
N ARG A 41 -3.47 -1.49 2.45
CA ARG A 41 -4.62 -1.88 3.29
C ARG A 41 -5.85 -2.16 2.45
N LYS A 42 -6.08 -1.33 1.43
CA LYS A 42 -7.16 -1.50 0.45
C LYS A 42 -6.83 -0.72 -0.82
N ARG A 43 -7.38 -1.17 -1.94
CA ARG A 43 -7.32 -0.49 -3.23
C ARG A 43 -8.72 -0.43 -3.84
N SER A 44 -9.11 0.72 -4.36
CA SER A 44 -10.28 0.88 -5.23
C SER A 44 -9.85 1.40 -6.59
N ILE A 45 -10.64 1.14 -7.63
CA ILE A 45 -10.39 1.66 -8.98
C ILE A 45 -11.34 2.82 -9.23
N ASP A 46 -10.79 3.96 -9.62
CA ASP A 46 -11.54 5.07 -10.18
C ASP A 46 -11.35 5.06 -11.70
N ALA A 47 -12.40 4.63 -12.41
CA ALA A 47 -12.44 4.56 -13.87
C ALA A 47 -13.48 5.53 -14.46
N ARG A 48 -13.90 6.56 -13.71
CA ARG A 48 -14.91 7.53 -14.17
C ARG A 48 -14.33 8.59 -15.10
N SER A 49 -13.03 8.83 -15.01
CA SER A 49 -12.30 9.82 -15.79
C SER A 49 -11.58 9.16 -16.98
N LYS A 50 -11.11 9.98 -17.93
CA LYS A 50 -10.33 9.51 -19.10
C LYS A 50 -9.11 8.68 -18.70
N GLN A 51 -8.49 9.00 -17.56
CA GLN A 51 -7.40 8.24 -16.98
C GLN A 51 -7.90 7.43 -15.79
N VAL A 52 -7.76 6.10 -15.89
CA VAL A 52 -8.08 5.17 -14.80
C VAL A 52 -6.97 5.24 -13.75
N VAL A 53 -7.35 5.31 -12.48
CA VAL A 53 -6.40 5.33 -11.35
C VAL A 53 -6.85 4.38 -10.25
N TYR A 54 -5.90 3.73 -9.59
CA TYR A 54 -6.13 3.09 -8.31
C TYR A 54 -6.04 4.12 -7.19
N ARG A 55 -7.02 4.14 -6.28
CA ARG A 55 -6.93 4.81 -4.98
C ARG A 55 -6.53 3.76 -3.96
N ALA A 56 -5.26 3.76 -3.58
CA ALA A 56 -4.72 2.82 -2.60
C ALA A 56 -4.54 3.51 -1.26
N ARG A 57 -5.07 2.90 -0.19
CA ARG A 57 -4.67 3.25 1.18
C ARG A 57 -3.49 2.39 1.57
N VAL A 58 -2.38 3.05 1.86
CA VAL A 58 -1.10 2.41 2.13
C VAL A 58 -0.64 2.82 3.52
N ILE A 59 -0.27 1.81 4.31
CA ILE A 59 0.37 1.96 5.60
C ILE A 59 1.88 1.89 5.36
N TYR A 60 2.60 2.93 5.77
CA TYR A 60 4.07 2.95 5.76
C TYR A 60 4.60 2.69 7.16
N TYR A 61 5.55 1.78 7.26
CA TYR A 61 6.22 1.39 8.49
C TYR A 61 7.51 2.20 8.61
N ILE A 62 7.53 3.16 9.54
CA ILE A 62 8.64 4.08 9.72
C ILE A 62 9.38 3.70 10.99
N ASP A 63 10.67 3.41 10.86
CA ASP A 63 11.56 2.95 11.93
C ASP A 63 11.05 1.67 12.64
N GLU A 64 10.16 0.90 12.00
CA GLU A 64 9.65 -0.38 12.50
C GLU A 64 9.55 -1.40 11.36
N LEU A 65 9.75 -2.69 11.64
CA LEU A 65 9.59 -3.73 10.63
C LEU A 65 8.11 -4.08 10.39
N PRO A 66 7.67 -4.32 9.15
CA PRO A 66 6.32 -4.78 8.88
C PRO A 66 6.09 -6.16 9.49
N VAL A 67 5.00 -6.30 10.25
CA VAL A 67 4.57 -7.61 10.77
C VAL A 67 3.67 -8.28 9.73
N PRO A 68 3.98 -9.51 9.30
CA PRO A 68 3.12 -10.23 8.35
C PRO A 68 1.78 -10.56 9.01
N GLU A 69 0.67 -10.27 8.33
CA GLU A 69 -0.65 -10.76 8.74
C GLU A 69 -0.78 -12.23 8.32
N ILE A 70 -0.80 -13.11 9.32
CA ILE A 70 -1.09 -14.52 9.13
C ILE A 70 -2.60 -14.69 9.23
N TYR A 71 -3.26 -14.97 8.10
CA TYR A 71 -4.69 -15.32 8.09
C TYR A 71 -4.83 -16.83 8.25
N GLU A 72 -5.29 -17.27 9.41
CA GLU A 72 -5.67 -18.66 9.64
C GLU A 72 -7.05 -18.91 9.02
N ASN A 73 -7.06 -19.46 7.81
CA ASN A 73 -8.31 -19.81 7.15
C ASN A 73 -8.88 -21.12 7.73
N ASN A 74 -9.86 -20.99 8.64
CA ASN A 74 -10.70 -22.10 9.09
C ASN A 74 -11.79 -22.44 8.07
N PHE A 75 -11.39 -22.84 6.86
CA PHE A 75 -12.36 -23.29 5.86
C PHE A 75 -13.04 -24.57 6.34
N LYS A 76 -14.37 -24.53 6.46
CA LYS A 76 -15.16 -25.75 6.64
C LYS A 76 -15.28 -26.45 5.29
N SER A 77 -14.94 -27.72 5.24
CA SER A 77 -15.22 -28.57 4.07
C SER A 77 -16.73 -28.62 3.86
N VAL A 78 -17.18 -28.19 2.69
CA VAL A 78 -18.57 -28.35 2.22
C VAL A 78 -18.70 -29.71 1.53
N LYS A 79 -19.71 -30.49 1.92
CA LYS A 79 -20.07 -31.79 1.32
C LYS A 79 -21.04 -31.62 0.16
#